data_AF-A0A956QKL3-F1
#
_entry.id   AF-A0A956QKL3-F1
#
_cell.length_a   1.000
_cell.length_b   1.000
_cell.length_c   1.000
_cell.angle_alpha   90.00
_cell.angle_beta   90.00
_cell.angle_gamma   90.00
#
_symmetry.space_group_name_H-M   'P 1'
#
loop_
_entity.id
_entity.type
_entity.pdbx_description
1 polymer ?
#
loop_
_entity_poly.entity_id
_entity_poly.type
_entity_poly.pdbx_seq_one_letter_code
_entity_poly.pdbx_strand_id
1 'polypeptide(L)'
;MKSEVITDPRPNGSAQIAITKEPELRAQGLPGIHTAQMVIKTSRGPQFIDITDNVQEMLDKCGIKEGHVLVYSRHTTAGIVLNENEPLLIKDMYRYLEKLASPAEDYEHNNFDIRTVNMCDDECANGHAH
;
A
#
# COMPACT_ATOMS: atom_id res chain seq x y z
N MET A 1 1.72 21.31 -10.48
CA MET A 1 0.46 21.50 -11.23
C MET A 1 -0.63 20.76 -10.49
N LYS A 2 -1.86 21.30 -10.48
CA LYS A 2 -2.92 20.99 -9.50
C LYS A 2 -3.21 19.48 -9.39
N SER A 3 -3.16 18.94 -8.16
CA SER A 3 -3.74 17.66 -7.80
C SER A 3 -5.26 17.81 -7.71
N GLU A 4 -6.00 17.02 -8.48
CA GLU A 4 -7.46 16.92 -8.32
C GLU A 4 -7.79 15.88 -7.25
N VAL A 5 -8.56 16.34 -6.26
CA VAL A 5 -9.03 15.57 -5.11
C VAL A 5 -10.42 15.05 -5.45
N ILE A 6 -10.58 13.74 -5.62
CA ILE A 6 -11.89 13.11 -5.65
C ILE A 6 -12.35 12.96 -4.19
N THR A 7 -13.26 13.83 -3.74
CA THR A 7 -13.83 13.80 -2.39
C THR A 7 -15.06 12.87 -2.31
N ASP A 8 -15.09 11.94 -1.35
CA ASP A 8 -16.30 11.21 -0.90
C ASP A 8 -17.08 12.10 0.09
N PRO A 9 -18.37 12.44 -0.17
CA PRO A 9 -19.16 13.27 0.71
C PRO A 9 -19.84 12.41 1.79
N ARG A 10 -19.18 12.23 2.93
CA ARG A 10 -19.88 11.82 4.16
C ARG A 10 -19.52 12.69 5.37
N PRO A 11 -20.51 12.94 6.25
CA PRO A 11 -20.35 13.82 7.39
C PRO A 11 -19.66 13.04 8.52
N ASN A 12 -18.64 13.65 9.09
CA ASN A 12 -17.97 13.35 10.37
C ASN A 12 -16.50 12.92 10.20
N GLY A 13 -15.60 13.86 10.50
CA GLY A 13 -14.24 13.58 10.94
C GLY A 13 -13.20 13.52 9.83
N SER A 14 -12.67 14.67 9.46
CA SER A 14 -11.50 14.84 8.61
C SER A 14 -10.26 14.14 9.19
N ALA A 15 -9.83 13.03 8.58
CA ALA A 15 -8.45 12.59 8.65
C ALA A 15 -7.75 13.00 7.34
N GLN A 16 -7.08 14.15 7.37
CA GLN A 16 -6.10 14.51 6.35
C GLN A 16 -4.92 13.53 6.47
N ILE A 17 -4.61 12.82 5.39
CA ILE A 17 -3.45 11.93 5.38
C ILE A 17 -2.26 12.69 4.81
N ALA A 18 -1.33 13.06 5.68
CA ALA A 18 0.00 13.49 5.30
C ALA A 18 0.87 12.26 5.00
N ILE A 19 1.48 12.22 3.81
CA ILE A 19 2.64 11.39 3.54
C ILE A 19 3.77 11.88 4.46
N THR A 20 3.98 11.22 5.59
CA THR A 20 5.09 11.57 6.49
C THR A 20 6.29 10.68 6.18
N LYS A 21 7.04 11.10 5.16
CA LYS A 21 8.51 11.10 5.06
C LYS A 21 8.84 11.32 3.59
N GLU A 22 9.68 12.31 3.33
CA GLU A 22 10.40 12.44 2.05
C GLU A 22 11.02 11.08 1.68
N PRO A 23 11.00 10.68 0.40
CA PRO A 23 11.74 9.53 -0.09
C PRO A 23 13.22 9.60 0.33
N GLU A 24 13.64 8.79 1.32
CA GLU A 24 15.07 8.65 1.63
C GLU A 24 15.71 7.74 0.58
N LEU A 25 16.34 8.35 -0.43
CA LEU A 25 17.21 7.64 -1.37
C LEU A 25 18.56 7.35 -0.70
N ARG A 26 18.91 6.07 -0.62
CA ARG A 26 20.23 5.61 -0.20
C ARG A 26 20.89 4.90 -1.37
N ALA A 27 21.93 5.51 -1.92
CA ALA A 27 22.88 4.79 -2.77
C ALA A 27 23.73 3.91 -1.85
N GLN A 28 23.36 2.65 -1.67
CA GLN A 28 24.19 1.71 -0.93
C GLN A 28 25.10 0.93 -1.89
N GLY A 29 26.40 1.19 -1.80
CA GLY A 29 27.47 0.22 -2.03
C GLY A 29 27.81 -0.23 -3.45
N LEU A 30 26.95 -0.06 -4.46
CA LEU A 30 27.22 -0.50 -5.83
C LEU A 30 26.83 0.55 -6.88
N PRO A 31 27.70 0.83 -7.88
CA PRO A 31 27.37 1.72 -8.98
C PRO A 31 26.11 1.23 -9.72
N GLY A 32 25.13 2.11 -9.91
CA GLY A 32 23.88 1.79 -10.62
C GLY A 32 22.81 1.09 -9.79
N ILE A 33 23.02 0.87 -8.48
CA ILE A 33 21.98 0.36 -7.58
C ILE A 33 21.53 1.46 -6.62
N HIS A 34 20.25 1.79 -6.70
CA HIS A 34 19.62 2.79 -5.85
C HIS A 34 18.51 2.11 -5.05
N THR A 35 18.43 2.42 -3.75
CA THR A 35 17.35 1.94 -2.89
C THR A 35 16.65 3.14 -2.29
N ALA A 36 15.32 3.13 -2.32
CA ALA A 36 14.49 4.14 -1.70
C ALA A 36 13.39 3.46 -0.89
N GLN A 37 12.88 4.16 0.11
CA GLN A 37 11.77 3.70 0.93
C GLN A 37 10.67 4.76 0.94
N MET A 38 9.43 4.29 0.89
CA MET A 38 8.23 5.11 1.01
C MET A 38 7.39 4.63 2.20
N VAL A 39 6.78 5.57 2.89
CA VAL A 39 5.78 5.28 3.92
C VAL A 39 4.42 5.77 3.41
N ILE A 40 3.52 4.82 3.17
CA ILE A 40 2.14 5.10 2.80
C ILE A 40 1.26 4.91 4.04
N LYS A 41 0.44 5.92 4.32
CA LYS A 41 -0.59 5.83 5.36
C LYS A 41 -1.93 5.53 4.72
N THR A 42 -2.59 4.50 5.23
CA THR A 42 -3.95 4.13 4.86
C THR A 42 -4.93 4.59 5.95
N SER A 43 -6.19 4.76 5.58
CA SER A 43 -7.28 5.05 6.53
C SER A 43 -8.31 3.92 6.62
N ARG A 44 -8.28 2.97 5.68
CA ARG A 44 -9.16 1.80 5.64
C ARG A 44 -8.52 0.67 4.83
N GLY A 45 -9.07 -0.53 4.94
CA GLY A 45 -8.74 -1.66 4.09
C GLY A 45 -10.02 -2.30 3.51
N PRO A 46 -10.00 -2.82 2.27
CA PRO A 46 -8.98 -2.59 1.25
C PRO A 46 -9.01 -1.14 0.72
N GLN A 47 -7.83 -0.53 0.51
CA GLN A 47 -7.66 0.81 -0.05
C GLN A 47 -6.63 0.77 -1.17
N PHE A 48 -6.98 1.31 -2.33
CA PHE A 48 -6.08 1.48 -3.47
C PHE A 48 -5.49 2.90 -3.43
N ILE A 49 -4.17 3.00 -3.53
CA ILE A 49 -3.43 4.26 -3.51
C ILE A 49 -2.51 4.24 -4.72
N ASP A 50 -2.67 5.22 -5.61
CA ASP A 50 -1.74 5.40 -6.73
C ASP A 50 -0.41 5.96 -6.21
N ILE A 51 0.68 5.27 -6.53
CA ILE A 51 2.05 5.64 -6.16
C ILE A 51 2.91 5.94 -7.39
N THR A 52 2.32 6.13 -8.57
CA THR A 52 3.05 6.32 -9.84
C THR A 52 3.97 7.53 -9.78
N ASP A 53 3.45 8.69 -9.39
CA ASP A 53 4.25 9.94 -9.28
C ASP A 53 5.35 9.81 -8.21
N ASN A 54 5.03 9.13 -7.12
CA ASN A 54 5.96 8.86 -6.04
C ASN A 54 7.15 8.00 -6.48
N VAL A 55 6.90 6.95 -7.26
CA VAL A 55 7.93 6.10 -7.85
C VAL A 55 8.73 6.90 -8.89
N GLN A 56 8.06 7.69 -9.73
CA GLN A 56 8.72 8.52 -10.74
C GLN A 56 9.71 9.52 -10.10
N GLU A 57 9.29 10.19 -9.02
CA GLU A 57 10.15 11.14 -8.29
C GLU A 57 11.41 10.46 -7.73
N MET A 58 11.30 9.20 -7.30
CA MET A 58 12.45 8.41 -6.86
C MET A 58 13.37 8.07 -8.04
N LEU A 59 12.81 7.68 -9.18
CA LEU A 59 13.58 7.33 -10.39
C LEU A 59 14.32 8.52 -10.97
N ASP A 60 13.71 9.71 -10.99
CA ASP A 60 14.32 10.94 -11.49
C ASP A 60 15.61 11.30 -10.74
N LYS A 61 15.68 10.96 -9.45
CA LYS A 61 16.84 11.19 -8.59
C LYS A 61 17.94 10.14 -8.75
N CYS A 62 17.68 9.02 -9.45
CA CYS A 62 18.64 7.94 -9.64
C CYS A 62 19.65 8.22 -10.77
N GLY A 63 19.31 9.03 -11.77
CA GLY A 63 20.17 9.30 -12.93
C GLY A 63 20.42 8.09 -13.84
N ILE A 64 19.66 7.00 -13.65
CA ILE A 64 19.68 5.79 -14.49
C ILE A 64 18.86 6.06 -15.75
N LYS A 65 19.43 5.82 -16.94
CA LYS A 65 18.72 5.98 -18.22
C LYS A 65 17.98 4.71 -18.65
N GLU A 66 18.57 3.56 -18.40
CA GLU A 66 18.04 2.24 -18.78
C GLU A 66 18.33 1.26 -17.65
N GLY A 67 17.33 0.48 -17.25
CA GLY A 67 17.44 -0.45 -16.14
C GLY A 67 16.09 -1.05 -15.73
N HIS A 68 16.07 -1.64 -14.54
CA HIS A 68 14.87 -2.23 -13.95
C HIS A 68 14.53 -1.54 -12.63
N VAL A 69 13.23 -1.43 -12.35
CA VAL A 69 12.71 -0.99 -11.06
C VAL A 69 12.00 -2.16 -10.37
N LEU A 70 12.32 -2.39 -9.10
CA LEU A 70 11.63 -3.34 -8.25
C LEU A 70 10.86 -2.57 -7.18
N VAL A 71 9.53 -2.65 -7.23
CA VAL A 71 8.64 -2.08 -6.22
C VAL A 71 7.97 -3.23 -5.48
N TYR A 72 8.12 -3.27 -4.15
CA TYR A 72 7.56 -4.32 -3.32
C TYR A 72 7.12 -3.78 -1.96
N SER A 73 6.14 -4.46 -1.36
CA SER A 73 5.71 -4.22 0.01
C SER A 73 6.58 -5.02 0.99
N ARG A 74 6.94 -4.42 2.12
CA ARG A 74 7.57 -5.12 3.26
C ARG A 74 6.54 -5.66 4.26
N HIS A 75 5.26 -5.53 3.96
CA HIS A 75 4.15 -5.99 4.77
C HIS A 75 3.46 -7.16 4.08
N THR A 76 3.04 -8.16 4.85
CA THR A 76 2.32 -9.34 4.34
C THR A 76 0.85 -9.05 4.02
N THR A 77 0.33 -7.92 4.48
CA THR A 77 -1.09 -7.52 4.33
C THR A 77 -1.29 -6.37 3.34
N ALA A 78 -0.28 -6.08 2.52
CA ALA A 78 -0.34 -5.05 1.48
C ALA A 78 0.39 -5.54 0.22
N GLY A 79 -0.23 -5.33 -0.94
CA GLY A 79 0.30 -5.70 -2.25
C GLY A 79 0.62 -4.50 -3.14
N ILE A 80 1.47 -4.73 -4.14
CA ILE A 80 1.72 -3.80 -5.25
C ILE A 80 1.04 -4.38 -6.49
N VAL A 81 0.22 -3.57 -7.16
CA VAL A 81 -0.50 -3.95 -8.39
C VAL A 81 -0.23 -2.91 -9.46
N LEU A 82 -0.01 -3.36 -10.69
CA LEU A 82 0.01 -2.52 -11.89
C LEU A 82 -1.31 -2.72 -12.64
N ASN A 83 -2.11 -1.67 -12.75
CA ASN A 83 -3.38 -1.68 -13.46
C ASN A 83 -3.77 -0.26 -13.91
N GLU A 84 -4.86 -0.13 -14.65
CA GLU A 84 -5.43 1.17 -15.04
C GLU A 84 -5.95 1.93 -13.82
N ASN A 85 -5.55 3.21 -13.69
CA ASN A 85 -6.04 4.09 -12.63
C ASN A 85 -7.39 4.71 -13.04
N GLU A 86 -8.42 3.85 -13.14
CA GLU A 86 -9.79 4.25 -13.44
C GLU A 86 -10.69 4.04 -12.21
N PRO A 87 -11.42 5.07 -11.74
CA PRO A 87 -12.21 4.98 -10.51
C PRO A 87 -13.26 3.86 -10.45
N LEU A 88 -13.94 3.53 -11.54
CA LEU A 88 -14.94 2.47 -11.57
C LEU A 88 -14.29 1.08 -11.54
N LEU A 89 -13.18 0.90 -12.25
CA LEU A 89 -12.38 -0.32 -12.22
C LEU A 89 -11.83 -0.57 -10.81
N ILE A 90 -11.32 0.47 -10.15
CA ILE A 90 -10.86 0.39 -8.75
C ILE A 90 -12.02 -0.02 -7.83
N LYS A 91 -13.22 0.51 -8.06
CA LYS A 91 -14.43 0.11 -7.31
C LYS A 91 -14.80 -1.35 -7.55
N ASP A 92 -14.65 -1.83 -8.78
CA ASP A 92 -14.91 -3.23 -9.11
C ASP A 92 -13.85 -4.17 -8.52
N MET A 93 -12.58 -3.78 -8.50
CA MET A 93 -11.52 -4.50 -7.78
C MET A 93 -11.81 -4.57 -6.28
N TYR A 94 -12.21 -3.45 -5.68
CA TYR A 94 -12.63 -3.42 -4.26
C TYR A 94 -13.75 -4.43 -3.99
N ARG A 95 -14.82 -4.39 -4.79
CA ARG A 95 -15.96 -5.32 -4.67
C ARG A 95 -15.56 -6.77 -4.89
N TYR A 96 -14.58 -7.02 -5.75
CA TYR A 96 -14.10 -8.37 -6.00
C TYR A 96 -13.31 -8.91 -4.80
N LEU A 97 -12.41 -8.11 -4.22
CA LEU A 97 -11.69 -8.48 -3.01
C LEU A 97 -12.64 -8.73 -1.83
N GLU A 98 -13.64 -7.88 -1.64
CA GLU A 98 -14.68 -8.08 -0.61
C GLU A 98 -15.46 -9.39 -0.80
N LYS A 99 -15.55 -9.93 -2.02
CA LYS A 99 -16.19 -11.24 -2.26
C LYS A 99 -15.22 -12.40 -2.09
N LEU A 100 -13.97 -12.22 -2.50
CA LEU A 100 -12.96 -13.26 -2.52
C LEU A 100 -12.37 -13.52 -1.13
N ALA A 101 -12.13 -12.44 -0.37
CA ALA A 101 -11.53 -12.45 0.96
C ALA A 101 -12.24 -11.41 1.84
N SER A 102 -13.52 -11.65 2.11
CA SER A 102 -14.31 -10.78 2.98
C SER A 102 -13.75 -10.80 4.40
N PRO A 103 -13.60 -9.65 5.08
CA PRO A 103 -13.24 -9.60 6.49
C PRO A 103 -14.23 -10.31 7.42
N ALA A 104 -15.45 -10.59 6.95
CA ALA A 104 -16.49 -11.24 7.73
C ALA A 104 -16.42 -12.78 7.72
N GLU A 105 -15.54 -13.37 6.91
CA GLU A 105 -15.34 -14.82 6.89
C GLU A 105 -14.53 -15.30 8.10
N ASP A 106 -14.65 -16.59 8.39
CA ASP A 106 -13.93 -17.23 9.50
C ASP A 106 -12.54 -17.69 9.04
N TYR A 107 -11.51 -16.94 9.45
CA TYR A 107 -10.13 -17.28 9.18
C TYR A 107 -9.49 -17.88 10.43
N GLU A 108 -8.91 -19.06 10.32
CA GLU A 108 -8.08 -19.66 11.38
C GLU A 108 -6.92 -18.72 11.80
N HIS A 109 -6.47 -17.84 10.91
CA HIS A 109 -5.49 -16.80 11.22
C HIS A 109 -5.96 -15.82 12.32
N ASN A 110 -7.29 -15.67 12.47
CA ASN A 110 -7.92 -14.81 13.47
C ASN A 110 -8.25 -15.56 14.76
N ASN A 111 -7.98 -16.87 14.85
CA ASN A 111 -8.21 -17.65 16.05
C ASN A 111 -7.00 -17.56 17.00
N PHE A 112 -7.04 -16.59 17.91
CA PHE A 112 -5.95 -16.32 18.85
C PHE A 112 -5.85 -17.31 20.01
N ASP A 113 -6.85 -18.16 20.21
CA ASP A 113 -6.79 -19.21 21.23
C ASP A 113 -5.87 -20.36 20.81
N ILE A 114 -5.71 -20.57 19.49
CA ILE A 114 -4.91 -21.67 18.92
C ILE A 114 -3.62 -21.20 18.24
N ARG A 115 -3.55 -19.94 17.81
CA ARG A 115 -2.35 -19.41 17.15
C ARG A 115 -1.21 -19.22 18.14
N THR A 116 -0.03 -19.74 17.79
CA THR A 116 1.16 -19.72 18.64
C THR A 116 2.42 -19.18 17.96
N VAL A 117 2.43 -19.08 16.63
CA VAL A 117 3.61 -18.69 15.85
C VAL A 117 3.52 -17.22 15.44
N ASN A 118 4.61 -16.49 15.65
CA ASN A 118 4.77 -15.06 15.32
C ASN A 118 3.66 -14.16 15.90
N MET A 119 3.14 -14.52 17.08
CA MET A 119 2.16 -13.71 17.81
C MET A 119 2.85 -12.54 18.50
N CYS A 120 2.29 -11.35 18.36
CA CYS A 120 2.68 -10.13 19.06
C CYS A 120 1.54 -9.67 19.97
N ASP A 121 1.86 -8.88 21.01
CA ASP A 121 0.87 -8.36 21.97
C ASP A 121 -0.25 -7.51 21.30
N ASP A 122 0.03 -6.96 20.11
CA ASP A 122 -0.86 -6.11 19.32
C ASP A 122 -1.38 -6.80 18.04
N GLU A 123 -1.32 -8.14 17.96
CA GLU A 123 -1.85 -8.91 16.83
C GLU A 123 -3.35 -8.61 16.62
N CYS A 124 -3.74 -8.46 15.34
CA CYS A 124 -5.10 -8.07 14.97
C CYS A 124 -5.73 -9.08 14.01
N ALA A 125 -7.06 -9.18 14.03
CA ALA A 125 -7.81 -10.11 13.18
C ALA A 125 -7.82 -9.60 11.73
N ASN A 126 -6.78 -9.95 10.97
CA ASN A 126 -6.51 -9.47 9.62
C ASN A 126 -6.29 -10.60 8.60
N GLY A 127 -6.73 -11.83 8.89
CA GLY A 127 -6.50 -13.01 8.04
C GLY A 127 -6.94 -12.82 6.58
N HIS A 128 -7.98 -12.02 6.35
CA HIS A 128 -8.47 -11.67 5.01
C HIS A 128 -7.49 -10.81 4.17
N ALA A 129 -6.54 -10.15 4.83
CA ALA A 129 -5.60 -9.22 4.18
C ALA A 129 -4.27 -9.90 3.77
N HIS A 130 -3.98 -11.09 4.31
CA HIS A 130 -2.83 -11.92 3.93
C HIS A 130 -3.06 -12.59 2.57
#